data_AF-A0A1K1S0J2-F1
#
_entry.id   AF-A0A1K1S0J2-F1
#
_cell.length_a   1.000
_cell.length_b   1.000
_cell.length_c   1.000
_cell.angle_alpha   90.00
_cell.angle_beta   90.00
_cell.angle_gamma   90.00
#
_symmetry.space_group_name_H-M   'P 1'
#
loop_
_entity.id
_entity.type
_entity.pdbx_description
1 polymer ?
#
loop_
_entity_poly.entity_id
_entity_poly.type
_entity_poly.pdbx_seq_one_letter_code
_entity_poly.pdbx_strand_id
1 'polypeptide(L)'
;MHDREHAKRINGHITGIRFSGGILAACLLTGLVACSGGSPAAAPPPSPSQPPSSTVSKPKTTAPTCTPAASPDTVTAACPFLGDDEIMQAQTRSVTGGSKESDPVQTDVGKAYACDYGRGRTGSLYVATDSTSAAQFLARSKRDCAHVVPMPGIGEGAMHCETKDAGLQIVVAKHSHGRLRTATLFLGVTGPEGGYGTLAKLLADRL
;
A
#
# COMPACT_ATOMS: atom_id res chain seq x y z
N MET A 1 -22.84 -25.00 4.92
CA MET A 1 -21.79 -25.87 5.50
C MET A 1 -20.42 -25.73 4.83
N HIS A 2 -20.30 -25.14 3.63
CA HIS A 2 -19.02 -24.94 2.92
C HIS A 2 -18.20 -23.70 3.37
N ASP A 3 -18.76 -22.79 4.17
CA ASP A 3 -18.10 -21.53 4.56
C ASP A 3 -17.05 -21.67 5.69
N ARG A 4 -17.10 -22.76 6.47
CA ARG A 4 -16.22 -22.93 7.64
C ARG A 4 -14.84 -23.53 7.32
N GLU A 5 -14.65 -24.12 6.14
CA GLU A 5 -13.38 -24.76 5.78
C GLU A 5 -12.32 -23.77 5.27
N HIS A 6 -12.71 -22.67 4.62
CA HIS A 6 -11.75 -21.67 4.15
C HIS A 6 -11.09 -20.89 5.29
N ALA A 7 -11.85 -20.54 6.33
CA ALA A 7 -11.31 -19.81 7.49
C ALA A 7 -10.32 -20.64 8.33
N LYS A 8 -10.41 -21.98 8.29
CA LYS A 8 -9.57 -22.86 9.11
C LYS A 8 -8.19 -23.12 8.50
N ARG A 9 -8.02 -23.02 7.18
CA ARG A 9 -6.73 -23.28 6.51
C ARG A 9 -5.71 -22.17 6.69
N ILE A 10 -6.15 -20.92 6.86
CA ILE A 10 -5.24 -19.76 7.01
C ILE A 10 -4.53 -19.78 8.38
N ASN A 11 -5.19 -20.26 9.44
CA ASN A 11 -4.62 -20.31 10.79
C ASN A 11 -3.56 -21.40 11.03
N GLY A 12 -3.40 -22.36 10.12
CA GLY A 12 -2.52 -23.52 10.33
C GLY A 12 -1.05 -23.29 9.98
N HIS A 13 -0.72 -22.24 9.21
CA HIS A 13 0.57 -22.16 8.52
C HIS A 13 1.64 -21.33 9.25
N ILE A 14 1.30 -20.85 10.43
CA ILE A 14 2.12 -19.90 11.20
C ILE A 14 3.04 -20.64 12.20
N THR A 15 2.69 -21.87 12.59
CA THR A 15 3.42 -22.58 13.65
C THR A 15 4.53 -23.48 13.10
N GLY A 16 5.70 -22.86 12.92
CA GLY A 16 6.98 -23.58 12.95
C GLY A 16 7.80 -23.44 11.67
N ILE A 17 9.07 -23.08 11.82
CA ILE A 17 10.24 -23.89 11.42
C ILE A 17 11.52 -23.06 11.62
N ARG A 18 12.58 -23.79 11.99
CA ARG A 18 13.84 -23.37 12.61
C ARG A 18 14.80 -22.67 11.65
N PHE A 19 15.58 -21.75 12.21
CA PHE A 19 16.66 -21.01 11.55
C PHE A 19 17.87 -21.90 11.24
N SER A 20 18.46 -21.73 10.07
CA SER A 20 19.84 -22.13 9.75
C SER A 20 20.46 -21.02 8.90
N GLY A 21 21.56 -20.47 9.40
CA GLY A 21 22.14 -19.21 8.95
C GLY A 21 22.99 -19.30 7.68
N GLY A 22 23.34 -18.12 7.17
CA GLY A 22 24.29 -17.91 6.08
C GLY A 22 24.56 -16.42 5.90
N ILE A 23 25.73 -15.98 6.36
CA ILE A 23 26.31 -14.63 6.23
C ILE A 23 26.92 -14.49 4.83
N LEU A 24 26.88 -13.31 4.19
CA LEU A 24 27.85 -12.77 3.21
C LEU A 24 27.52 -11.27 2.96
N ALA A 25 28.29 -10.32 3.52
CA ALA A 25 29.39 -9.54 2.88
C ALA A 25 28.92 -8.64 1.71
N ALA A 26 28.72 -7.32 1.90
CA ALA A 26 29.71 -6.22 1.85
C ALA A 26 30.13 -5.79 0.43
N CYS A 27 29.78 -4.56 0.02
CA CYS A 27 30.65 -3.66 -0.77
C CYS A 27 30.12 -2.21 -0.74
N LEU A 28 30.96 -1.33 -0.19
CA LEU A 28 30.90 0.12 -0.27
C LEU A 28 31.25 0.58 -1.69
N LEU A 29 30.63 1.66 -2.19
CA LEU A 29 31.27 2.55 -3.16
C LEU A 29 30.62 3.94 -3.11
N THR A 30 31.44 4.88 -2.65
CA THR A 30 31.28 6.33 -2.58
C THR A 30 31.32 6.99 -3.96
N GLY A 31 30.54 8.05 -4.16
CA GLY A 31 30.70 9.00 -5.26
C GLY A 31 30.09 10.37 -4.92
N LEU A 32 30.95 11.33 -4.58
CA LEU A 32 30.63 12.75 -4.43
C LEU A 32 30.64 13.43 -5.81
N VAL A 33 29.62 14.22 -6.14
CA VAL A 33 29.76 15.36 -7.06
C VAL A 33 28.94 16.54 -6.53
N ALA A 34 29.66 17.61 -6.20
CA ALA A 34 29.14 18.92 -5.85
C ALA A 34 28.93 19.75 -7.12
N CYS A 35 27.90 20.62 -7.14
CA CYS A 35 27.98 21.88 -7.87
C CYS A 35 27.00 22.90 -7.29
N SER A 36 27.57 23.95 -6.70
CA SER A 36 26.91 25.16 -6.22
C SER A 36 26.55 26.07 -7.40
N GLY A 37 25.42 26.77 -7.31
CA GLY A 37 25.07 27.89 -8.18
C GLY A 37 24.09 28.82 -7.49
N GLY A 38 24.58 29.96 -7.01
CA GLY A 38 23.81 30.97 -6.28
C GLY A 38 23.10 31.99 -7.18
N SER A 39 22.15 32.68 -6.54
CA SER A 39 21.16 33.66 -7.04
C SER A 39 21.70 34.86 -7.83
N PRO A 40 20.80 35.65 -8.44
CA PRO A 40 20.42 36.88 -7.74
C PRO A 40 18.92 37.18 -7.72
N ALA A 41 18.52 37.85 -6.64
CA ALA A 41 17.21 38.47 -6.44
C ALA A 41 17.06 39.72 -7.31
N ALA A 42 15.85 39.95 -7.83
CA ALA A 42 15.43 41.21 -8.42
C ALA A 42 14.07 41.63 -7.84
N ALA A 43 13.97 42.91 -7.50
CA ALA A 43 12.89 43.58 -6.78
C ALA A 43 11.57 43.73 -7.60
N PRO A 44 10.43 44.05 -6.97
CA PRO A 44 9.11 44.00 -7.60
C PRO A 44 8.73 45.32 -8.31
N PRO A 45 7.89 45.28 -9.36
CA PRO A 45 7.19 46.45 -9.87
C PRO A 45 5.76 46.62 -9.28
N PRO A 46 5.18 47.84 -9.32
CA PRO A 46 4.03 48.27 -8.52
C PRO A 46 2.65 47.90 -9.10
N SER A 47 1.63 47.85 -8.22
CA SER A 47 0.19 47.82 -8.53
C SER A 47 -0.30 49.13 -9.20
N PRO A 48 -1.32 49.04 -10.07
CA PRO A 48 -2.60 49.66 -9.69
C PRO A 48 -3.91 49.00 -10.23
N SER A 49 -4.98 49.20 -9.44
CA SER A 49 -6.40 49.41 -9.78
C SER A 49 -7.34 48.26 -10.24
N GLN A 50 -8.28 47.90 -9.35
CA GLN A 50 -9.70 47.49 -9.58
C GLN A 50 -10.51 48.56 -10.34
N PRO A 51 -11.80 48.41 -10.79
CA PRO A 51 -12.90 47.41 -10.52
C PRO A 51 -13.68 47.00 -11.83
N PRO A 52 -14.92 46.43 -11.89
CA PRO A 52 -15.92 46.11 -10.84
C PRO A 52 -16.53 44.69 -10.86
N SER A 53 -17.27 44.44 -9.77
CA SER A 53 -18.13 43.30 -9.48
C SER A 53 -19.05 42.87 -10.61
N SER A 54 -19.20 41.55 -10.75
CA SER A 54 -20.44 40.96 -11.25
C SER A 54 -20.72 39.65 -10.51
N THR A 55 -21.86 39.66 -9.84
CA THR A 55 -22.48 38.61 -9.06
C THR A 55 -22.83 37.41 -9.95
N VAL A 56 -22.29 36.23 -9.64
CA VAL A 56 -22.95 34.94 -9.93
C VAL A 56 -22.67 34.01 -8.76
N SER A 57 -23.61 33.94 -7.82
CA SER A 57 -23.65 32.90 -6.79
C SER A 57 -23.94 31.56 -7.47
N LYS A 58 -22.89 30.83 -7.84
CA LYS A 58 -22.98 29.43 -8.27
C LYS A 58 -23.10 28.56 -7.00
N PRO A 59 -24.02 27.59 -6.94
CA PRO A 59 -24.11 26.70 -5.78
C PRO A 59 -22.78 25.98 -5.58
N LYS A 60 -22.28 26.02 -4.34
CA LYS A 60 -21.14 25.26 -3.85
C LYS A 60 -21.45 23.77 -3.99
N THR A 61 -21.15 23.23 -5.18
CA THR A 61 -20.96 21.79 -5.34
C THR A 61 -19.67 21.48 -4.59
N THR A 62 -19.80 20.84 -3.43
CA THR A 62 -18.68 20.22 -2.73
C THR A 62 -18.19 19.08 -3.61
N ALA A 63 -17.33 19.39 -4.57
CA ALA A 63 -16.54 18.38 -5.23
C ALA A 63 -15.80 17.60 -4.12
N PRO A 64 -15.79 16.27 -4.13
CA PRO A 64 -14.99 15.50 -3.18
C PRO A 64 -13.54 15.95 -3.37
N THR A 65 -12.99 16.61 -2.34
CA THR A 65 -11.58 16.98 -2.33
C THR A 65 -10.78 15.70 -2.45
N CYS A 66 -10.18 15.47 -3.61
CA CYS A 66 -9.14 14.48 -3.84
C CYS A 66 -7.87 14.94 -3.12
N THR A 67 -7.93 15.11 -1.80
CA THR A 67 -6.72 15.09 -0.98
C THR A 67 -6.28 13.64 -0.96
N PRO A 68 -5.03 13.32 -1.37
CA PRO A 68 -4.48 11.99 -1.09
C PRO A 68 -4.69 11.71 0.38
N ALA A 69 -5.32 10.57 0.72
CA ALA A 69 -5.49 10.19 2.11
C ALA A 69 -4.11 10.23 2.79
N ALA A 70 -3.90 11.21 3.68
CA ALA A 70 -2.68 11.24 4.46
C ALA A 70 -2.62 9.95 5.27
N SER A 71 -1.43 9.36 5.39
CA SER A 71 -1.25 8.20 6.25
C SER A 71 -1.78 8.50 7.66
N PRO A 72 -2.69 7.67 8.21
CA PRO A 72 -3.26 7.93 9.53
C PRO A 72 -2.18 7.76 10.62
N ASP A 73 -2.27 8.49 11.73
CA ASP A 73 -1.29 8.36 12.83
C ASP A 73 -1.25 6.97 13.46
N THR A 74 -2.36 6.23 13.38
CA THR A 74 -2.48 4.85 13.86
C THR A 74 -3.22 4.00 12.84
N VAL A 75 -2.79 2.75 12.68
CA VAL A 75 -3.49 1.75 11.87
C VAL A 75 -4.61 1.16 12.72
N THR A 76 -5.85 1.49 12.41
CA THR A 76 -7.05 0.99 13.12
C THR A 76 -8.13 0.41 12.19
N ALA A 77 -7.90 0.49 10.88
CA ALA A 77 -8.76 -0.04 9.82
C ALA A 77 -7.92 -0.23 8.55
N ALA A 78 -8.38 -1.05 7.61
CA ALA A 78 -7.72 -1.30 6.33
C ALA A 78 -8.42 -0.63 5.14
N CYS A 79 -9.75 -0.58 5.11
CA CYS A 79 -10.48 -0.02 3.96
C CYS A 79 -10.13 1.43 3.60
N PRO A 80 -9.78 2.32 4.56
CA PRO A 80 -9.35 3.67 4.22
C PRO A 80 -8.03 3.76 3.44
N PHE A 81 -7.22 2.68 3.41
CA PHE A 81 -5.92 2.69 2.74
C PHE A 81 -6.03 2.47 1.22
N LEU A 82 -7.10 1.84 0.74
CA LEU A 82 -7.28 1.57 -0.68
C LEU A 82 -8.76 1.43 -1.03
N GLY A 83 -9.23 2.25 -1.96
CA GLY A 83 -10.60 2.26 -2.47
C GLY A 83 -10.87 1.13 -3.47
N ASP A 84 -12.13 0.78 -3.63
CA ASP A 84 -12.58 -0.15 -4.66
C ASP A 84 -12.41 0.45 -6.07
N ASP A 85 -12.63 1.75 -6.24
CA ASP A 85 -12.41 2.49 -7.48
C ASP A 85 -10.95 2.46 -7.95
N GLU A 86 -10.00 2.51 -7.02
CA GLU A 86 -8.57 2.45 -7.31
C GLU A 86 -8.15 1.05 -7.78
N ILE A 87 -8.71 0.01 -7.16
CA ILE A 87 -8.56 -1.38 -7.63
C ILE A 87 -9.18 -1.54 -9.01
N MET A 88 -10.37 -0.98 -9.24
CA MET A 88 -11.05 -1.03 -10.53
C MET A 88 -10.21 -0.40 -11.64
N GLN A 89 -9.68 0.79 -11.38
CA GLN A 89 -8.84 1.53 -12.32
C GLN A 89 -7.55 0.77 -12.62
N ALA A 90 -6.85 0.26 -11.59
CA ALA A 90 -5.59 -0.46 -11.77
C ALA A 90 -5.77 -1.81 -12.48
N GLN A 91 -6.86 -2.53 -12.20
CA GLN A 91 -7.13 -3.86 -12.77
C GLN A 91 -7.90 -3.79 -14.09
N THR A 92 -8.34 -2.61 -14.53
CA THR A 92 -9.22 -2.41 -15.70
C THR A 92 -10.49 -3.30 -15.62
N ARG A 93 -11.07 -3.41 -14.42
CA ARG A 93 -12.23 -4.28 -14.13
C ARG A 93 -13.20 -3.59 -13.17
N SER A 94 -14.45 -4.04 -13.16
CA SER A 94 -15.44 -3.58 -12.18
C SER A 94 -15.41 -4.43 -10.92
N VAL A 95 -15.38 -3.77 -9.75
CA VAL A 95 -15.55 -4.39 -8.44
C VAL A 95 -17.02 -4.32 -8.08
N THR A 96 -17.71 -5.46 -8.10
CA THR A 96 -19.13 -5.54 -7.73
C THR A 96 -19.28 -5.96 -6.28
N GLY A 97 -20.03 -5.19 -5.49
CA GLY A 97 -20.37 -5.53 -4.10
C GLY A 97 -19.67 -4.68 -3.03
N GLY A 98 -18.89 -3.68 -3.44
CA GLY A 98 -18.25 -2.69 -2.55
C GLY A 98 -17.10 -3.24 -1.72
N SER A 99 -16.52 -2.38 -0.89
CA SER A 99 -15.53 -2.73 0.13
C SER A 99 -16.20 -2.84 1.51
N LYS A 100 -15.67 -3.70 2.38
CA LYS A 100 -16.15 -3.87 3.76
C LYS A 100 -14.98 -4.16 4.68
N GLU A 101 -14.91 -3.43 5.80
CA GLU A 101 -13.97 -3.73 6.86
C GLU A 101 -14.37 -5.05 7.54
N SER A 102 -13.40 -5.94 7.70
CA SER A 102 -13.54 -7.23 8.33
C SER A 102 -12.93 -7.22 9.72
N ASP A 103 -13.29 -8.22 10.54
CA ASP A 103 -12.75 -8.31 11.89
C ASP A 103 -11.22 -8.41 11.85
N PRO A 104 -10.50 -7.66 12.71
CA PRO A 104 -9.05 -7.73 12.73
C PRO A 104 -8.55 -9.13 13.03
N VAL A 105 -7.45 -9.52 12.37
CA VAL A 105 -6.83 -10.83 12.50
C VAL A 105 -5.61 -10.73 13.39
N GLN A 106 -5.49 -11.63 14.37
CA GLN A 106 -4.28 -11.76 15.17
C GLN A 106 -3.24 -12.57 14.41
N THR A 107 -2.02 -12.02 14.28
CA THR A 107 -0.86 -12.69 13.70
C THR A 107 0.22 -12.86 14.77
N ASP A 108 1.26 -13.64 14.46
CA ASP A 108 2.43 -13.82 15.34
C ASP A 108 3.16 -12.52 15.67
N VAL A 109 3.10 -11.55 14.77
CA VAL A 109 3.87 -10.31 14.84
C VAL A 109 3.02 -9.10 15.24
N GLY A 110 1.71 -9.29 15.39
CA GLY A 110 0.78 -8.24 15.79
C GLY A 110 -0.63 -8.42 15.24
N LYS A 111 -1.42 -7.36 15.38
CA LYS A 111 -2.80 -7.29 14.91
C LYS A 111 -2.82 -6.70 13.49
N ALA A 112 -3.48 -7.39 12.56
CA ALA A 112 -3.74 -6.92 11.21
C ALA A 112 -5.21 -6.53 11.05
N TYR A 113 -5.46 -5.41 10.38
CA TYR A 113 -6.79 -4.95 9.99
C TYR A 113 -7.06 -5.38 8.56
N ALA A 114 -8.31 -5.69 8.23
CA ALA A 114 -8.65 -6.34 6.98
C ALA A 114 -9.79 -5.64 6.26
N CYS A 115 -9.67 -5.48 4.95
CA CYS A 115 -10.71 -4.98 4.08
C CYS A 115 -10.99 -5.97 2.96
N ASP A 116 -12.24 -6.40 2.82
CA ASP A 116 -12.67 -7.29 1.75
C ASP A 116 -13.30 -6.49 0.61
N TYR A 117 -12.88 -6.78 -0.63
CA TYR A 117 -13.37 -6.13 -1.84
C TYR A 117 -14.26 -7.07 -2.64
N GLY A 118 -15.40 -6.55 -3.10
CA GLY A 118 -16.39 -7.32 -3.86
C GLY A 118 -16.90 -8.52 -3.06
N ARG A 119 -17.16 -8.31 -1.76
CA ARG A 119 -17.54 -9.37 -0.80
C ARG A 119 -16.49 -10.50 -0.72
N GLY A 120 -15.21 -10.14 -0.72
CA GLY A 120 -14.07 -11.06 -0.67
C GLY A 120 -13.76 -11.78 -1.98
N ARG A 121 -14.51 -11.52 -3.06
CA ARG A 121 -14.29 -12.18 -4.36
C ARG A 121 -13.27 -11.47 -5.23
N THR A 122 -13.16 -10.15 -5.10
CA THR A 122 -12.19 -9.37 -5.87
C THR A 122 -10.81 -9.47 -5.23
N GLY A 123 -10.77 -9.38 -3.90
CA GLY A 123 -9.53 -9.37 -3.17
C GLY A 123 -9.74 -9.00 -1.71
N SER A 124 -8.64 -9.01 -0.98
CA SER A 124 -8.57 -8.62 0.43
C SER A 124 -7.28 -7.85 0.70
N LEU A 125 -7.38 -6.76 1.46
CA LEU A 125 -6.25 -5.97 1.93
C LEU A 125 -6.06 -6.20 3.42
N TYR A 126 -4.82 -6.47 3.82
CA TYR A 126 -4.41 -6.52 5.21
C TYR A 126 -3.42 -5.38 5.49
N VAL A 127 -3.68 -4.59 6.54
CA VAL A 127 -2.78 -3.52 6.99
C VAL A 127 -2.41 -3.76 8.46
N ALA A 128 -1.12 -3.69 8.78
CA ALA A 128 -0.64 -3.95 10.14
C ALA A 128 0.57 -3.10 10.50
N THR A 129 0.79 -2.93 11.81
CA THR A 129 2.11 -2.61 12.34
C THR A 129 2.87 -3.90 12.63
N ASP A 130 4.12 -3.98 12.22
CA ASP A 130 4.97 -5.15 12.39
C ASP A 130 6.16 -4.78 13.29
N SER A 131 6.55 -5.67 14.20
CA SER A 131 7.68 -5.43 15.13
C SER A 131 9.04 -5.82 14.56
N THR A 132 9.06 -6.44 13.38
CA THR A 132 10.27 -6.88 12.70
C THR A 132 10.79 -5.82 11.72
N SER A 133 11.89 -6.11 11.00
CA SER A 133 12.38 -5.23 9.94
C SER A 133 11.62 -5.44 8.63
N ALA A 134 11.61 -4.43 7.75
CA ALA A 134 10.99 -4.53 6.41
C ALA A 134 11.53 -5.74 5.62
N ALA A 135 12.84 -6.00 5.72
CA ALA A 135 13.46 -7.16 5.08
C ALA A 135 12.94 -8.49 5.63
N GLN A 136 12.77 -8.62 6.94
CA GLN A 136 12.21 -9.83 7.57
C GLN A 136 10.74 -10.03 7.20
N PHE A 137 9.94 -8.96 7.20
CA PHE A 137 8.55 -8.99 6.76
C PHE A 137 8.46 -9.46 5.30
N LEU A 138 9.19 -8.83 4.38
CA LEU A 138 9.21 -9.22 2.97
C LEU A 138 9.67 -10.68 2.78
N ALA A 139 10.68 -11.13 3.53
CA ALA A 139 11.13 -12.52 3.48
C ALA A 139 10.03 -13.50 3.92
N ARG A 140 9.21 -13.16 4.92
CA ARG A 140 8.07 -13.99 5.33
C ARG A 140 6.99 -14.03 4.25
N SER A 141 6.66 -12.89 3.65
CA SER A 141 5.62 -12.80 2.63
C SER A 141 5.98 -13.53 1.34
N LYS A 142 7.28 -13.68 1.03
CA LYS A 142 7.75 -14.43 -0.15
C LYS A 142 7.46 -15.94 -0.08
N ARG A 143 7.17 -16.49 1.10
CA ARG A 143 7.00 -17.95 1.27
C ARG A 143 5.79 -18.51 0.53
N ASP A 144 4.79 -17.67 0.28
CA ASP A 144 3.56 -18.06 -0.40
C ASP A 144 3.60 -17.78 -1.92
N CYS A 145 4.72 -17.23 -2.40
CA CYS A 145 4.93 -16.84 -3.78
C CYS A 145 5.56 -17.94 -4.62
N ALA A 146 5.05 -18.16 -5.84
CA ALA A 146 5.71 -19.01 -6.82
C ALA A 146 6.92 -18.30 -7.49
N HIS A 147 6.72 -17.04 -7.89
CA HIS A 147 7.74 -16.19 -8.48
C HIS A 147 7.59 -14.77 -7.95
N VAL A 148 8.67 -14.22 -7.38
CA VAL A 148 8.66 -12.91 -6.72
C VAL A 148 9.24 -11.86 -7.66
N VAL A 149 8.47 -10.80 -7.90
CA VAL A 149 8.90 -9.64 -8.65
C VAL A 149 9.08 -8.45 -7.69
N PRO A 150 10.33 -8.01 -7.44
CA PRO A 150 10.59 -6.85 -6.59
C PRO A 150 10.16 -5.54 -7.28
N MET A 151 9.66 -4.59 -6.51
CA MET A 151 9.28 -3.25 -6.98
C MET A 151 10.16 -2.19 -6.29
N PRO A 152 11.34 -1.88 -6.86
CA PRO A 152 12.28 -0.94 -6.23
C PRO A 152 11.72 0.49 -6.21
N GLY A 153 12.07 1.24 -5.16
CA GLY A 153 11.67 2.64 -5.00
C GLY A 153 10.25 2.85 -4.44
N ILE A 154 9.56 1.79 -4.00
CA ILE A 154 8.24 1.87 -3.36
C ILE A 154 8.39 1.50 -1.88
N GLY A 155 8.11 2.47 -0.99
CA GLY A 155 8.31 2.32 0.45
C GLY A 155 9.75 2.00 0.81
N GLU A 156 9.95 1.21 1.85
CA GLU A 156 11.26 0.58 2.16
C GLU A 156 11.45 -0.75 1.42
N GLY A 157 10.36 -1.35 0.99
CA GLY A 157 10.38 -2.40 0.02
C GLY A 157 8.99 -2.86 -0.35
N ALA A 158 8.86 -3.26 -1.61
CA ALA A 158 7.63 -3.79 -2.15
C ALA A 158 7.93 -4.94 -3.12
N MET A 159 6.97 -5.82 -3.28
CA MET A 159 7.00 -6.90 -4.26
C MET A 159 5.58 -7.26 -4.72
N HIS A 160 5.48 -7.90 -5.87
CA HIS A 160 4.29 -8.67 -6.21
C HIS A 160 4.68 -10.09 -6.61
N CYS A 161 3.72 -11.00 -6.49
CA CYS A 161 3.89 -12.38 -6.91
C CYS A 161 2.54 -13.04 -7.18
N GLU A 162 2.55 -14.13 -7.93
CA GLU A 162 1.42 -15.04 -7.96
C GLU A 162 1.48 -16.00 -6.76
N THR A 163 0.33 -16.22 -6.14
CA THR A 163 0.15 -17.16 -5.04
C THR A 163 -0.62 -18.37 -5.53
N LYS A 164 -0.44 -19.52 -4.86
CA LYS A 164 -1.14 -20.75 -5.24
C LYS A 164 -2.66 -20.66 -5.02
N ASP A 165 -3.09 -19.88 -4.05
CA ASP A 165 -4.47 -19.91 -3.54
C ASP A 165 -5.29 -18.64 -3.83
N ALA A 166 -4.64 -17.49 -4.03
CA ALA A 166 -5.31 -16.19 -4.06
C ALA A 166 -5.09 -15.40 -5.37
N GLY A 167 -4.46 -16.00 -6.39
CA GLY A 167 -4.17 -15.31 -7.65
C GLY A 167 -2.91 -14.46 -7.54
N LEU A 168 -3.06 -13.16 -7.25
CA LEU A 168 -1.96 -12.21 -7.14
C LEU A 168 -1.85 -11.66 -5.70
N GLN A 169 -0.62 -11.49 -5.23
CA GLN A 169 -0.30 -10.79 -3.99
C GLN A 169 0.60 -9.59 -4.28
N ILE A 170 0.29 -8.44 -3.67
CA ILE A 170 1.11 -7.23 -3.64
C ILE A 170 1.45 -6.94 -2.18
N VAL A 171 2.72 -6.74 -1.89
CA VAL A 171 3.23 -6.52 -0.54
C VAL A 171 4.02 -5.23 -0.50
N VAL A 172 3.77 -4.41 0.51
CA VAL A 172 4.46 -3.14 0.75
C VAL A 172 4.83 -3.01 2.22
N ALA A 173 6.02 -2.51 2.48
CA ALA A 173 6.55 -2.23 3.81
C ALA A 173 7.17 -0.83 3.86
N LYS A 174 6.87 -0.06 4.91
CA LYS A 174 7.38 1.31 5.10
C LYS A 174 7.35 1.67 6.58
N HIS A 175 8.41 2.28 7.11
CA HIS A 175 8.31 2.92 8.42
C HIS A 175 7.61 4.27 8.30
N SER A 176 6.63 4.47 9.18
CA SER A 176 5.94 5.74 9.36
C SER A 176 5.48 5.85 10.81
N HIS A 177 5.42 7.07 11.33
CA HIS A 177 5.07 7.33 12.74
C HIS A 177 5.90 6.46 13.74
N GLY A 178 7.17 6.22 13.42
CA GLY A 178 8.11 5.46 14.27
C GLY A 178 7.88 3.94 14.32
N ARG A 179 7.04 3.37 13.46
CA ARG A 179 6.76 1.93 13.40
C ARG A 179 6.83 1.40 11.98
N LEU A 180 7.20 0.14 11.80
CA LEU A 180 7.05 -0.52 10.51
C LEU A 180 5.56 -0.76 10.26
N ARG A 181 5.05 -0.23 9.15
CA ARG A 181 3.71 -0.50 8.65
C ARG A 181 3.79 -1.31 7.38
N THR A 182 2.83 -2.20 7.25
CA THR A 182 2.81 -3.19 6.19
C THR A 182 1.43 -3.25 5.57
N ALA A 183 1.40 -3.47 4.27
CA ALA A 183 0.19 -3.75 3.52
C ALA A 183 0.40 -5.02 2.69
N THR A 184 -0.56 -5.92 2.74
CA THR A 184 -0.63 -7.11 1.88
C THR A 184 -1.98 -7.13 1.20
N LEU A 185 -1.99 -6.92 -0.12
CA LEU A 185 -3.17 -6.96 -0.96
C LEU A 185 -3.18 -8.26 -1.75
N PHE A 186 -4.24 -9.04 -1.61
CA PHE A 186 -4.54 -10.20 -2.44
C PHE A 186 -5.61 -9.82 -3.47
N LEU A 187 -5.42 -10.22 -4.72
CA LEU A 187 -6.37 -10.01 -5.81
C LEU A 187 -6.67 -11.35 -6.47
N GLY A 188 -7.95 -11.73 -6.47
CA GLY A 188 -8.41 -13.04 -6.96
C GLY A 188 -8.21 -13.28 -8.45
N VAL A 189 -7.78 -12.27 -9.20
CA VAL A 189 -7.43 -12.37 -10.62
C VAL A 189 -6.21 -11.51 -10.93
N THR A 190 -5.39 -11.96 -11.88
CA THR A 190 -4.32 -11.15 -12.45
C THR A 190 -4.89 -10.06 -13.35
N GLY A 191 -4.22 -8.92 -13.39
CA GLY A 191 -4.53 -7.78 -14.24
C GLY A 191 -3.31 -7.35 -15.07
N PRO A 192 -3.33 -6.17 -15.68
CA PRO A 192 -2.18 -5.65 -16.41
C PRO A 192 -1.02 -5.33 -15.45
N GLU A 193 0.21 -5.69 -15.82
CA GLU A 193 1.40 -5.53 -14.94
C GLU A 193 1.59 -4.10 -14.42
N GLY A 194 1.25 -3.07 -15.22
CA GLY A 194 1.32 -1.66 -14.81
C GLY A 194 0.38 -1.29 -13.64
N GLY A 195 -0.69 -2.05 -13.43
CA GLY A 195 -1.63 -1.85 -12.33
C GLY A 195 -1.01 -2.15 -10.97
N TYR A 196 -0.11 -3.13 -10.89
CA TYR A 196 0.44 -3.60 -9.61
C TYR A 196 1.35 -2.55 -8.97
N GLY A 197 2.23 -1.93 -9.76
CA GLY A 197 3.07 -0.84 -9.28
C GLY A 197 2.26 0.39 -8.85
N THR A 198 1.12 0.64 -9.49
CA THR A 198 0.23 1.74 -9.13
C THR A 198 -0.41 1.49 -7.75
N LEU A 199 -0.97 0.30 -7.53
CA LEU A 199 -1.56 -0.07 -6.24
C LEU A 199 -0.52 -0.08 -5.13
N ALA A 200 0.68 -0.59 -5.40
CA ALA A 200 1.78 -0.60 -4.43
C ALA A 200 2.21 0.81 -4.02
N LYS A 201 2.27 1.77 -4.95
CA LYS A 201 2.57 3.17 -4.65
C LYS A 201 1.49 3.81 -3.78
N LEU A 202 0.21 3.64 -4.13
CA LEU A 202 -0.91 4.15 -3.34
C LEU A 202 -0.86 3.64 -1.89
N LEU A 203 -0.60 2.34 -1.71
CA LEU A 203 -0.42 1.76 -0.40
C LEU A 203 0.79 2.35 0.32
N ALA A 204 1.95 2.46 -0.35
CA ALA A 204 3.15 3.04 0.26
C ALA A 204 2.95 4.50 0.68
N ASP A 205 2.23 5.31 -0.08
CA ASP A 205 1.96 6.70 0.25
C ASP A 205 1.06 6.84 1.48
N ARG A 206 0.17 5.87 1.68
CA ARG A 206 -0.84 5.86 2.75
C ARG A 206 -0.42 5.08 3.99
N LEU A 207 0.63 4.28 3.91
CA LEU A 207 1.31 3.70 5.07
C LEU A 207 2.10 4.77 5.81
#